data_AF-A0A2G1BS71-F1
#
_entry.id   AF-A0A2G1BS71-F1
#
_cell.length_a   1.000
_cell.length_b   1.000
_cell.length_c   1.000
_cell.angle_alpha   90.00
_cell.angle_beta   90.00
_cell.angle_gamma   90.00
#
_symmetry.space_group_name_H-M   'P 1'
#
loop_
_entity.id
_entity.type
_entity.pdbx_description
1 polymer ?
#
loop_
_entity_poly.entity_id
_entity_poly.type
_entity_poly.pdbx_seq_one_letter_code
_entity_poly.pdbx_strand_id
1 'polypeptide(L)'
;MSFGGAVSAMITSLKNNKRKRVSAFDKLERFQKENSDKLYFDRCANKKELDKIRLQTLKKNKTQYIKNNIGILIIFFILIYIAFVFVNS
;
A
#
# COMPACT_ATOMS: atom_id res chain seq x y z
N MET A 1 -37.85 17.29 -46.43
CA MET A 1 -36.98 17.43 -45.24
C MET A 1 -35.53 17.29 -45.70
N SER A 2 -34.69 18.30 -45.50
CA SER A 2 -33.33 18.35 -46.05
C SER A 2 -32.35 17.53 -45.20
N PHE A 3 -31.38 16.88 -45.86
CA PHE A 3 -30.28 16.13 -45.24
C PHE A 3 -29.56 16.92 -44.13
N GLY A 4 -29.43 18.24 -44.28
CA GLY A 4 -28.82 19.11 -43.26
C GLY A 4 -29.57 19.14 -41.93
N GLY A 5 -30.90 18.96 -41.94
CA GLY A 5 -31.71 18.88 -40.72
C GLY A 5 -31.57 17.54 -40.00
N ALA A 6 -31.36 16.44 -40.74
CA ALA A 6 -31.13 15.13 -40.17
C ALA A 6 -29.74 15.04 -39.51
N VAL A 7 -28.71 15.61 -40.15
CA VAL A 7 -27.35 15.64 -39.61
C VAL A 7 -27.26 16.55 -38.38
N SER A 8 -27.93 17.70 -38.37
CA SER A 8 -27.93 18.59 -37.20
C SER A 8 -28.64 17.97 -35.99
N ALA A 9 -29.75 17.25 -36.21
CA ALA A 9 -30.43 16.48 -35.17
C ALA A 9 -29.54 15.34 -34.64
N MET A 10 -28.81 14.64 -35.53
CA MET A 10 -27.86 13.59 -35.16
C MET A 10 -26.71 14.14 -34.31
N ILE A 11 -26.10 15.25 -34.71
CA ILE A 11 -25.01 15.91 -33.96
C ILE A 11 -25.51 16.36 -32.57
N THR A 12 -26.71 16.92 -32.51
CA THR A 12 -27.32 17.37 -31.24
C THR A 12 -27.59 16.18 -30.32
N SER A 13 -28.12 15.07 -30.86
CA SER A 13 -28.33 13.83 -30.11
C SER A 13 -27.03 13.25 -29.57
N LEU A 14 -25.97 13.19 -30.41
CA LEU A 14 -24.64 12.73 -29.99
C LEU A 14 -24.03 13.62 -28.90
N LYS A 15 -24.19 14.95 -29.00
CA LYS A 15 -23.71 15.91 -27.98
C LYS A 15 -24.47 15.75 -26.66
N ASN A 16 -25.79 15.60 -26.70
CA ASN A 16 -26.60 15.39 -25.50
C ASN A 16 -26.34 14.04 -24.83
N ASN A 17 -26.07 12.99 -25.60
CA ASN A 17 -25.78 11.65 -25.07
C ASN A 17 -24.30 11.46 -24.68
N LYS A 18 -23.47 12.50 -24.82
CA LYS A 18 -22.05 12.46 -24.46
C LYS A 18 -21.90 12.52 -22.93
N ARG A 19 -21.71 11.35 -22.29
CA ARG A 19 -21.35 11.25 -20.88
C ARG A 19 -20.00 11.95 -20.60
N LYS A 20 -19.94 12.82 -19.58
CA LYS A 20 -18.68 13.34 -19.04
C LYS A 20 -17.85 12.16 -18.53
N ARG A 21 -16.73 11.85 -19.21
CA ARG A 21 -15.79 10.83 -18.76
C ARG A 21 -14.94 11.43 -17.65
N VAL A 22 -15.16 10.99 -16.43
CA VAL A 22 -14.25 11.26 -15.31
C VAL A 22 -12.93 10.53 -15.58
N SER A 23 -11.82 11.23 -15.42
CA SER A 23 -10.50 10.63 -15.55
C SER A 23 -10.25 9.63 -14.42
N ALA A 24 -9.25 8.74 -14.58
CA ALA A 24 -8.86 7.84 -13.50
C ALA A 24 -8.43 8.62 -12.24
N PHE A 25 -7.80 9.78 -12.43
CA PHE A 25 -7.41 10.69 -11.36
C PHE A 25 -8.63 11.30 -10.64
N ASP A 26 -9.65 11.75 -11.37
CA ASP A 26 -10.89 12.28 -10.76
C ASP A 26 -11.64 11.23 -9.93
N LYS A 27 -11.53 9.94 -10.33
CA LYS A 27 -12.09 8.84 -9.55
C LYS A 27 -11.31 8.61 -8.27
N LEU A 28 -9.98 8.63 -8.34
CA LEU A 28 -9.09 8.45 -7.18
C LEU A 28 -9.19 9.61 -6.18
N GLU A 29 -9.35 10.84 -6.65
CA GLU A 29 -9.48 12.01 -5.78
C GLU A 29 -10.71 11.91 -4.88
N ARG A 30 -11.83 11.35 -5.37
CA ARG A 30 -13.04 11.13 -4.55
C ARG A 30 -12.79 10.19 -3.38
N PHE A 31 -11.99 9.15 -3.57
CA PHE A 31 -11.65 8.21 -2.49
C PHE A 31 -10.62 8.78 -1.50
N GLN A 32 -9.76 9.69 -1.93
CA GLN A 32 -8.83 10.38 -1.03
C GLN A 32 -9.47 11.52 -0.23
N LYS A 33 -10.53 12.16 -0.75
CA LYS A 33 -11.18 13.30 -0.09
C LYS A 33 -12.09 12.90 1.08
N GLU A 34 -12.71 11.72 1.03
CA GLU A 34 -13.64 11.28 2.09
C GLU A 34 -12.92 10.74 3.33
N ASN A 35 -11.70 10.22 3.18
CA ASN A 35 -10.84 9.84 4.30
C ASN A 35 -9.72 10.86 4.43
N SER A 36 -10.02 12.01 5.04
CA SER A 36 -8.98 12.78 5.71
C SER A 36 -8.49 11.97 6.91
N ASP A 37 -7.69 10.94 6.64
CA ASP A 37 -7.01 10.04 7.58
C ASP A 37 -5.91 10.81 8.33
N LYS A 38 -6.30 11.91 8.97
CA LYS A 38 -5.52 12.44 10.08
C LYS A 38 -5.59 11.34 11.12
N LEU A 39 -4.47 10.67 11.36
CA LEU A 39 -4.35 9.65 12.42
C LEU A 39 -5.01 10.19 13.70
N TYR A 40 -6.24 9.76 13.96
CA TYR A 40 -7.02 10.26 15.08
C TYR A 40 -6.71 9.37 16.27
N PHE A 41 -5.83 9.85 17.13
CA PHE A 41 -5.56 9.20 18.39
C PHE A 41 -6.61 9.63 19.40
N ASP A 42 -7.68 8.85 19.53
CA ASP A 42 -8.79 9.08 20.47
C ASP A 42 -8.33 9.13 21.94
N ARG A 43 -7.19 8.48 22.24
CA ARG A 43 -6.60 8.47 23.59
C ARG A 43 -5.22 9.11 23.58
N CYS A 44 -5.12 10.29 24.18
CA CYS A 44 -3.85 10.86 24.61
C CYS A 44 -3.25 9.97 25.70
N ALA A 45 -2.44 8.99 25.32
CA ALA A 45 -1.73 8.13 26.27
C ALA A 45 -0.92 9.00 27.25
N ASN A 46 -0.98 8.67 28.54
CA ASN A 46 -0.13 9.30 29.53
C ASN A 46 1.34 9.11 29.12
N LYS A 47 2.19 10.15 29.18
CA LYS A 47 3.59 10.09 28.73
C LYS A 47 4.33 8.86 29.28
N LYS A 48 4.04 8.49 30.54
CA LYS A 48 4.61 7.31 31.21
C LYS A 48 4.18 5.98 30.56
N GLU A 49 2.96 5.89 30.05
CA GLU A 49 2.45 4.70 29.36
C GLU A 49 3.05 4.58 27.96
N LEU A 50 3.18 5.71 27.27
CA LEU A 50 3.83 5.77 25.96
C LEU A 50 5.29 5.29 26.05
N ASP A 51 6.03 5.74 27.05
CA ASP A 51 7.43 5.32 27.27
C ASP A 51 7.53 3.82 27.60
N LYS A 52 6.60 3.29 28.41
CA LYS A 52 6.52 1.86 28.69
C LYS A 52 6.29 1.05 27.41
N ILE A 53 5.33 1.47 26.57
CA ILE A 53 5.04 0.80 25.30
C ILE A 53 6.27 0.87 24.39
N ARG A 54 6.91 2.04 24.27
CA ARG A 54 8.12 2.22 23.47
C ARG A 54 9.25 1.29 23.91
N LEU A 55 9.53 1.22 25.22
CA LEU A 55 10.57 0.35 25.76
C LEU A 55 10.26 -1.13 25.56
N GLN A 56 9.00 -1.54 25.76
CA GLN A 56 8.57 -2.92 25.52
C GLN A 56 8.73 -3.31 24.05
N THR A 57 8.32 -2.44 23.12
CA THR A 57 8.46 -2.67 21.68
C THR A 57 9.92 -2.79 21.26
N LEU A 58 10.79 -1.89 21.75
CA LEU A 58 12.22 -1.97 21.47
C LEU A 58 12.86 -3.25 22.00
N LYS A 59 12.48 -3.68 23.23
CA LYS A 59 12.98 -4.93 23.82
C LYS A 59 12.53 -6.14 23.00
N LYS A 60 11.25 -6.22 22.64
CA LYS A 60 10.70 -7.30 21.80
C LYS A 60 11.37 -7.35 20.44
N ASN A 61 11.54 -6.20 19.77
CA ASN A 61 12.22 -6.13 18.47
C ASN A 61 13.67 -6.60 18.54
N LYS A 62 14.44 -6.19 19.57
CA LYS A 62 15.81 -6.68 19.75
C LYS A 62 15.85 -8.20 19.91
N THR A 63 14.98 -8.76 20.75
CA THR A 63 14.93 -10.22 20.94
C THR A 63 14.51 -10.96 19.68
N GLN A 64 13.53 -10.43 18.94
CA GLN A 64 13.07 -11.03 17.68
C GLN A 64 14.17 -10.98 16.62
N TYR A 65 14.86 -9.84 16.51
CA TYR A 65 15.96 -9.64 15.57
C TYR A 65 17.11 -10.62 15.83
N ILE A 66 17.53 -10.77 17.09
CA ILE A 66 18.59 -11.72 17.46
C ILE A 66 18.18 -13.15 17.11
N LYS A 67 16.96 -13.57 17.45
CA LYS A 67 16.45 -14.91 17.12
C LYS A 67 16.42 -15.16 15.62
N ASN A 68 15.95 -14.18 14.85
CA ASN A 68 15.87 -14.27 13.40
C ASN A 68 17.28 -14.37 12.77
N ASN A 69 18.22 -13.55 13.22
CA ASN A 69 19.59 -13.57 12.71
C ASN A 69 20.33 -14.88 13.04
N ILE A 70 20.09 -15.47 14.22
CA ILE A 70 20.64 -16.79 14.56
C ILE A 70 20.11 -17.85 13.59
N GLY A 71 18.81 -17.85 13.29
CA GLY A 71 18.22 -18.77 12.32
C GLY A 71 18.83 -18.63 10.92
N ILE A 72 19.00 -17.39 10.45
CA ILE A 72 19.62 -17.10 9.15
C ILE A 72 21.08 -17.57 9.12
N LEU A 73 21.85 -17.35 10.19
CA LEU A 73 23.24 -17.81 10.29
C LEU A 73 23.34 -19.34 10.20
N ILE A 74 22.47 -20.07 10.88
CA ILE A 74 22.44 -21.54 10.82
C ILE A 74 22.18 -22.01 9.39
N ILE A 75 21.19 -21.43 8.71
CA ILE A 75 20.87 -21.76 7.31
C ILE A 75 22.07 -21.46 6.40
N PHE A 76 22.75 -20.34 6.61
CA PHE A 76 23.93 -19.96 5.85
C PHE A 76 25.08 -20.97 6.00
N PHE A 77 25.35 -21.44 7.23
CA PHE A 77 26.36 -22.48 7.46
C PHE A 77 25.99 -23.82 6.82
N ILE A 78 24.71 -24.21 6.84
CA ILE A 78 24.23 -25.42 6.17
C ILE A 78 24.47 -25.33 4.66
N LEU A 79 24.16 -24.19 4.04
CA LEU A 79 24.40 -23.99 2.61
C LEU A 79 25.88 -24.03 2.25
N ILE A 80 26.75 -23.41 3.07
CA ILE A 80 28.21 -23.50 2.89
C ILE A 80 28.69 -24.95 2.98
N TYR A 81 28.19 -25.71 3.97
CA TYR A 81 28.56 -27.10 4.15
C TYR A 81 28.17 -27.94 2.92
N ILE A 82 26.95 -27.78 2.42
CA ILE A 82 26.48 -28.50 1.21
C ILE A 82 27.34 -28.14 0.00
N ALA A 83 27.64 -26.84 -0.20
CA ALA A 83 28.48 -26.40 -1.31
C ALA A 83 29.91 -26.97 -1.19
N PHE A 84 30.48 -27.00 0.01
CA PHE A 84 31.80 -27.56 0.25
C PHE A 84 31.85 -29.07 -0.03
N VAL A 85 30.84 -29.83 0.41
CA VAL A 85 30.74 -31.26 0.13
C VAL A 85 30.60 -31.50 -1.38
N PHE A 86 29.79 -30.71 -2.08
CA PHE A 86 29.61 -30.84 -3.53
C PHE A 86 30.90 -30.53 -4.32
N VAL A 87 31.71 -29.58 -3.86
CA VAL A 87 32.98 -29.22 -4.51
C VAL A 87 34.08 -30.26 -4.28
N ASN A 88 34.06 -30.95 -3.14
CA ASN A 88 35.05 -31.99 -2.81
C ASN A 88 34.61 -33.42 -3.19
N SER A 89 33.43 -33.58 -3.79
CA SER A 89 32.92 -34.85 -4.32
C SER A 89 33.10 -34.92 -5.83
#